data_AF-A0A968J1E3-F1
#
_entry.id   AF-A0A968J1E3-F1
#
_cell.length_a   1.000
_cell.length_b   1.000
_cell.length_c   1.000
_cell.angle_alpha   90.00
_cell.angle_beta   90.00
_cell.angle_gamma   90.00
#
_symmetry.space_group_name_H-M   'P 1'
#
loop_
_entity.id
_entity.type
_entity.pdbx_description
1 polymer ?
#
loop_
_entity_poly.entity_id
_entity_poly.type
_entity_poly.pdbx_seq_one_letter_code
_entity_poly.pdbx_strand_id
1 'polypeptide(L)' 'MDFRADEGDRIGLAEGLNFNNLVFGFIELAIDSETQAVGSTTIRNGTNGEWLGVVRGVAPSFLAASPQLFQTAFI' A
#
# COMPACT_ATOMS: atom_id res chain seq x y z
N MET A 1 10.62 8.73 -3.26
CA MET A 1 11.06 7.79 -2.21
C MET A 1 10.20 6.55 -2.36
N ASP A 2 10.85 5.40 -2.42
CA ASP A 2 10.18 4.10 -2.54
C ASP A 2 9.97 3.52 -1.15
N PHE A 3 8.93 2.69 -0.99
CA PHE A 3 8.63 2.05 0.29
C PHE A 3 9.57 0.87 0.51
N ARG A 4 10.21 0.81 1.68
CA ARG A 4 11.22 -0.20 2.04
C ARG A 4 10.81 -0.94 3.31
N ALA A 5 10.08 -2.03 3.12
CA ALA A 5 9.55 -2.85 4.22
C ALA A 5 10.65 -3.43 5.12
N ASP A 6 11.79 -3.75 4.52
CA ASP A 6 13.00 -4.32 5.13
C ASP A 6 13.81 -3.29 5.92
N GLU A 7 13.79 -2.02 5.49
CA GLU A 7 14.42 -0.90 6.20
C GLU A 7 13.55 -0.32 7.32
N GLY A 8 12.35 -0.90 7.53
CA GLY A 8 11.49 -0.56 8.67
C GLY A 8 10.35 0.39 8.35
N ASP A 9 10.08 0.70 7.08
CA ASP A 9 8.92 1.52 6.71
C ASP A 9 7.62 0.86 7.18
N ARG A 10 6.70 1.70 7.67
CA ARG A 10 5.38 1.29 8.17
C ARG A 10 4.29 2.17 7.60
N ILE A 11 3.11 1.59 7.45
CA ILE A 11 1.92 2.28 6.98
C ILE A 11 1.04 2.57 8.19
N GLY A 12 0.76 3.86 8.42
CA GLY A 12 -0.17 4.28 9.47
C GLY A 12 -1.62 4.01 9.09
N LEU A 13 -2.37 3.40 10.00
CA LEU A 13 -3.82 3.29 9.94
C LEU A 13 -4.43 4.34 10.87
N ALA A 14 -5.27 5.21 10.34
CA ALA A 14 -5.97 6.26 11.07
C ALA A 14 -7.48 6.03 11.07
N GLU A 15 -8.22 6.78 11.89
CA GLU A 15 -9.69 6.93 11.81
C GLU A 15 -10.49 5.60 11.82
N GLY A 16 -10.03 4.61 12.58
CA GLY A 16 -10.71 3.31 12.70
C GLY A 16 -10.47 2.36 11.52
N LEU A 17 -9.53 2.68 10.62
CA LEU A 17 -9.06 1.75 9.60
C LEU A 17 -8.44 0.51 10.26
N ASN A 18 -8.82 -0.66 9.76
CA ASN A 18 -8.30 -1.96 10.17
C ASN A 18 -7.66 -2.63 8.95
N PHE A 19 -6.51 -3.26 9.14
CA PHE A 19 -5.83 -4.05 8.10
C PHE A 19 -6.77 -5.05 7.42
N ASN A 20 -7.63 -5.71 8.19
CA ASN A 20 -8.57 -6.72 7.67
C ASN A 20 -9.61 -6.15 6.70
N ASN A 21 -9.84 -4.83 6.73
CA ASN A 21 -10.74 -4.16 5.80
C ASN A 21 -10.01 -3.72 4.53
N LEU A 22 -8.67 -3.80 4.48
CA LEU A 22 -7.91 -3.31 3.34
C LEU A 22 -7.99 -4.27 2.17
N VAL A 23 -8.15 -3.70 0.98
CA VAL A 23 -8.05 -4.41 -0.28
C VAL A 23 -6.85 -3.90 -1.05
N PHE A 24 -6.01 -4.82 -1.50
CA PHE A 24 -4.77 -4.55 -2.22
C PHE A 24 -4.94 -4.85 -3.71
N GLY A 25 -4.74 -3.86 -4.57
CA GLY A 25 -4.83 -4.01 -6.02
C GLY A 25 -3.49 -3.80 -6.70
N PHE A 26 -3.23 -4.51 -7.81
CA PHE A 26 -2.04 -4.26 -8.62
C PHE A 26 -2.31 -3.14 -9.63
N ILE A 27 -1.37 -2.22 -9.77
CA ILE A 27 -1.32 -1.26 -10.86
C ILE A 27 0.13 -1.10 -11.34
N GLU A 28 0.32 -0.69 -12.59
CA GLU A 28 1.61 -0.23 -13.09
C GLU A 28 1.61 1.29 -13.16
N LEU A 29 2.59 1.91 -12.49
CA LEU A 29 2.79 3.35 -12.53
C LEU A 29 4.03 3.68 -13.34
N ALA A 30 3.91 4.60 -14.29
CA ALA A 30 5.05 5.14 -15.00
C ALA A 30 5.92 5.97 -14.02
N ILE A 31 7.23 5.70 -13.99
CA ILE A 31 8.23 6.44 -13.21
C ILE A 31 8.69 7.68 -13.98
N ASP A 32 8.71 7.59 -15.31
CA ASP A 32 9.07 8.65 -16.23
C ASP A 32 8.04 8.80 -17.35
N SER A 33 8.27 9.79 -18.21
CA SER A 33 7.34 10.17 -19.26
C SER A 33 7.33 9.23 -20.47
N GLU A 34 7.49 7.89 -20.32
CA GLU A 34 6.89 6.85 -21.21
C GLU A 34 7.57 5.47 -21.20
N THR A 35 8.69 5.23 -20.49
CA THR A 35 9.48 3.98 -20.73
C THR A 35 9.65 3.06 -19.53
N GLN A 36 9.56 3.57 -18.30
CA GLN A 36 9.76 2.75 -17.11
C GLN A 36 8.47 2.68 -16.29
N ALA A 37 7.86 1.51 -16.24
CA ALA A 37 6.76 1.20 -15.35
C ALA A 37 7.27 0.47 -14.10
N VAL A 38 6.72 0.80 -12.94
CA VAL A 38 6.94 0.07 -11.69
C VAL A 38 5.64 -0.55 -11.20
N GLY A 39 5.69 -1.85 -10.95
CA GLY A 39 4.62 -2.57 -10.27
C GLY A 39 4.36 -1.93 -8.91
N SER A 40 3.12 -1.53 -8.68
CA SER A 40 2.69 -0.81 -7.49
C SER A 40 1.41 -1.42 -6.94
N THR A 41 1.19 -1.25 -5.64
CA THR A 41 -0.01 -1.71 -4.96
C THR A 41 -0.89 -0.54 -4.56
N THR A 42 -2.14 -0.53 -5.03
CA THR A 42 -3.18 0.34 -4.50
C THR A 42 -3.77 -0.23 -3.22
N ILE A 43 -4.20 0.64 -2.31
CA ILE A 43 -4.86 0.28 -1.05
C ILE A 43 -6.24 0.93 -1.03
N ARG A 44 -7.27 0.14 -0.74
CA ARG A 44 -8.66 0.61 -0.52
C ARG A 44 -9.20 0.16 0.82
N ASN A 45 -10.17 0.92 1.34
CA ASN A 45 -10.98 0.50 2.48
C ASN A 45 -12.16 -0.36 1.99
N GLY A 46 -11.96 -1.67 1.85
CA GLY A 46 -12.94 -2.62 1.33
C GLY A 46 -13.05 -2.61 -0.21
N THR A 47 -13.77 -3.58 -0.76
CA THR A 47 -13.84 -3.81 -2.22
C THR A 47 -14.46 -2.64 -2.97
N ASN A 48 -15.41 -1.93 -2.34
CA ASN A 48 -16.14 -0.80 -2.92
C ASN A 48 -15.89 0.53 -2.21
N GLY A 49 -15.00 0.58 -1.22
CA GLY A 49 -14.76 1.82 -0.49
C GLY A 49 -13.71 2.71 -1.16
N GLU A 50 -13.27 3.69 -0.39
CA GLU A 50 -12.37 4.75 -0.82
C GLU A 50 -10.95 4.24 -1.11
N TRP A 51 -10.25 4.96 -1.98
CA TRP A 51 -8.83 4.75 -2.23
C TRP A 51 -8.02 5.47 -1.15
N LEU A 52 -7.19 4.72 -0.44
CA LEU A 52 -6.38 5.23 0.66
C LEU A 52 -4.98 5.63 0.20
N GLY A 53 -4.45 4.97 -0.83
CA GLY A 53 -3.13 5.32 -1.36
C GLY A 53 -2.54 4.26 -2.29
N VAL A 54 -1.27 4.50 -2.66
CA VAL A 54 -0.47 3.61 -3.49
C VAL A 54 0.92 3.42 -2.89
N VAL A 55 1.38 2.18 -2.84
CA VAL A 55 2.73 1.78 -2.45
C VAL A 55 3.47 1.33 -3.71
N ARG A 56 4.51 2.07 -4.09
CA ARG A 56 5.32 1.74 -5.27
C ARG A 56 6.33 0.64 -4.98
N GLY A 57 6.60 -0.20 -5.96
CA GLY A 57 7.64 -1.24 -5.90
C GLY A 57 7.29 -2.45 -5.05
N VAL A 58 6.03 -2.58 -4.61
CA VAL A 58 5.57 -3.66 -3.73
C VAL A 58 4.40 -4.38 -4.37
N ALA A 59 4.42 -5.71 -4.32
CA ALA A 59 3.33 -6.55 -4.81
C ALA A 59 2.15 -6.63 -3.81
N PRO A 60 0.90 -6.74 -4.27
CA PRO A 60 -0.26 -6.83 -3.38
C PRO A 60 -0.19 -8.02 -2.41
N SER A 61 0.31 -9.16 -2.88
CA SER A 61 0.49 -10.36 -2.07
C SER A 61 1.45 -10.16 -0.90
N PHE A 62 2.47 -9.33 -1.07
CA PHE A 62 3.42 -9.02 -0.01
C PHE A 62 2.77 -8.19 1.10
N LEU A 63 2.02 -7.14 0.76
CA LEU A 63 1.30 -6.32 1.74
C LEU A 63 0.19 -7.13 2.43
N ALA A 64 -0.54 -7.95 1.68
CA ALA A 64 -1.57 -8.83 2.22
C ALA A 64 -1.01 -9.88 3.20
N ALA A 65 0.21 -10.37 2.97
CA ALA A 65 0.90 -11.31 3.85
C ALA A 65 1.62 -10.63 5.04
N SER A 66 1.65 -9.30 5.10
CA SER A 66 2.48 -8.54 6.05
C SER A 66 1.67 -7.56 6.91
N PRO A 67 0.68 -8.03 7.69
CA PRO A 67 -0.13 -7.17 8.56
C PRO A 67 0.71 -6.35 9.57
N GLN A 68 1.87 -6.86 9.97
CA GLN A 68 2.80 -6.18 10.89
C GLN A 68 3.38 -4.87 10.33
N LEU A 69 3.27 -4.62 9.02
CA LEU A 69 3.69 -3.34 8.41
C LEU A 69 2.67 -2.23 8.67
N PHE A 70 1.45 -2.57 9.08
CA PHE A 70 0.36 -1.65 9.31
C PHE A 70 0.18 -1.43 10.80
N GLN A 71 0.34 -0.19 11.24
CA GLN A 71 0.25 0.19 12.65
C GLN A 71 -0.81 1.25 12.81
N THR A 72 -1.61 1.17 13.88
CA THR A 72 -2.49 2.28 14.25
C THR A 72 -1.62 3.49 14.56
N ALA A 73 -1.76 4.55 13.77
CA ALA A 73 -1.04 5.79 14.02
C ALA A 73 -1.70 6.47 15.24
N PHE A 74 -0.94 6.64 16.32
CA PHE A 74 -1.33 7.54 17.40
C PHE A 74 -1.08 8.96 16.88
N ILE A 75 -2.15 9.66 16.52
CA ILE A 75 -2.12 11.10 16.21
C ILE A 75 -2.33 11.86 17.51
#